data_AF-A0A0N1DRT3-F1
#
_entry.id   AF-A0A0N1DRT3-F1
#
_cell.length_a   1.000
_cell.length_b   1.000
_cell.length_c   1.000
_cell.angle_alpha   90.00
_cell.angle_beta   90.00
_cell.angle_gamma   90.00
#
_symmetry.space_group_name_H-M   'P 1'
#
loop_
_entity.id
_entity.type
_entity.pdbx_description
1 polymer ?
#
loop_
_entity_poly.entity_id
_entity_poly.type
_entity_poly.pdbx_seq_one_letter_code
_entity_poly.pdbx_strand_id
1 'polypeptide(L)'
;MEDAFKVILYFNNSFLFISALIGLIKFKRLKNTEKWYVYYIIFLFLIEAAIKISIYVFQLKNIDFLYPLYVSGELFLLGSLFIRKSNLSRYWYVPIVVLMGYFFFVNDAETNELKKVISNIVVICFAGYSLLTEIRKSETNNDRFIVADAFIFLYYAVSVFIFFMLRQLKTFSNDEVYMIWGMNNILCCFLYISIIYTFLKLKK
;
A
#
# COMPACT_ATOMS: atom_id res chain seq x y z
N MET A 1 -17.08 19.35 3.91
CA MET A 1 -15.87 18.51 3.74
C MET A 1 -16.06 17.38 2.74
N GLU A 2 -17.28 16.85 2.60
CA GLU A 2 -17.58 15.70 1.74
C GLU A 2 -17.21 15.89 0.24
N ASP A 3 -17.50 17.05 -0.36
CA ASP A 3 -17.18 17.27 -1.77
C ASP A 3 -15.68 17.33 -2.04
N ALA A 4 -14.93 17.98 -1.13
CA ALA A 4 -13.46 17.99 -1.19
C ALA A 4 -12.89 16.56 -1.05
N PHE A 5 -13.47 15.75 -0.14
CA PHE A 5 -13.10 14.35 0.02
C PHE A 5 -13.37 13.53 -1.26
N LYS A 6 -14.52 13.72 -1.91
CA LYS A 6 -14.84 13.07 -3.20
C LYS A 6 -13.83 13.43 -4.29
N VAL A 7 -13.47 14.71 -4.40
CA VAL A 7 -12.46 15.17 -5.38
C VAL A 7 -11.11 14.50 -5.11
N ILE A 8 -10.65 14.45 -3.86
CA ILE A 8 -9.42 13.76 -3.46
C ILE A 8 -9.47 12.28 -3.83
N LEU A 9 -10.60 11.62 -3.57
CA LEU A 9 -10.80 10.21 -3.89
C LEU A 9 -10.74 9.95 -5.41
N TYR A 10 -11.29 10.84 -6.24
CA TYR A 10 -11.18 10.75 -7.70
C TYR A 10 -9.73 10.93 -8.19
N PHE A 11 -8.98 11.86 -7.59
CA PHE A 11 -7.56 12.01 -7.89
C PHE A 11 -6.77 10.75 -7.53
N ASN A 12 -6.98 10.22 -6.32
CA ASN A 12 -6.30 9.01 -5.85
C ASN A 12 -6.53 7.83 -6.80
N ASN A 13 -7.79 7.62 -7.19
CA ASN A 13 -8.17 6.59 -8.13
C ASN A 13 -7.59 6.78 -9.54
N SER A 14 -7.55 8.02 -10.02
CA SER A 14 -6.93 8.35 -11.31
C SER A 14 -5.42 8.05 -11.29
N PHE A 15 -4.70 8.43 -10.23
CA PHE A 15 -3.29 8.12 -10.10
C PHE A 15 -3.02 6.62 -9.97
N LEU A 16 -3.84 5.89 -9.22
CA LEU A 16 -3.75 4.43 -9.13
C LEU A 16 -3.90 3.80 -10.52
N PHE A 17 -4.91 4.19 -11.28
CA PHE A 17 -5.14 3.68 -12.64
C PHE A 17 -3.96 3.99 -13.57
N ILE A 18 -3.47 5.22 -13.58
CA ILE A 18 -2.31 5.62 -14.39
C ILE A 18 -1.07 4.81 -13.99
N SER A 19 -0.84 4.62 -12.69
CA SER A 19 0.30 3.83 -12.20
C SER A 19 0.23 2.37 -12.64
N ALA A 20 -0.98 1.77 -12.64
CA ALA A 20 -1.20 0.41 -13.10
C ALA A 20 -0.94 0.27 -14.61
N LEU A 21 -1.46 1.20 -15.42
CA LEU A 21 -1.22 1.20 -16.88
C LEU A 21 0.26 1.34 -17.21
N ILE A 22 0.96 2.32 -16.61
CA ILE A 22 2.39 2.54 -16.84
C ILE A 22 3.20 1.32 -16.38
N GLY A 23 2.85 0.74 -15.23
CA GLY A 23 3.45 -0.49 -14.70
C GLY A 23 3.33 -1.67 -15.68
N LEU A 24 2.14 -1.88 -16.26
CA LEU A 24 1.90 -2.91 -17.28
C LEU A 24 2.70 -2.68 -18.56
N ILE A 25 2.71 -1.44 -19.09
CA ILE A 25 3.47 -1.08 -20.30
C ILE A 25 4.97 -1.32 -20.11
N LYS A 26 5.50 -1.00 -18.94
CA LYS A 26 6.93 -1.14 -18.61
C LYS A 26 7.29 -2.52 -18.05
N PHE A 27 6.32 -3.42 -17.86
CA PHE A 27 6.51 -4.70 -17.16
C PHE A 27 7.64 -5.56 -17.74
N LYS A 28 7.78 -5.62 -19.07
CA LYS A 28 8.85 -6.39 -19.74
C LYS A 28 10.26 -5.85 -19.48
N ARG A 29 10.40 -4.59 -19.07
CA ARG A 29 11.70 -3.92 -18.85
C ARG A 29 12.18 -4.00 -17.39
N LEU A 30 11.32 -4.40 -16.48
CA LEU A 30 11.60 -4.46 -15.05
C LEU A 30 12.41 -5.72 -14.71
N LYS A 31 13.38 -5.56 -13.81
CA LYS A 31 14.06 -6.69 -13.18
C LYS A 31 13.05 -7.51 -12.37
N ASN A 32 13.40 -8.77 -12.06
CA ASN A 32 12.49 -9.67 -11.36
C ASN A 32 12.06 -9.17 -9.96
N THR A 33 12.92 -8.37 -9.31
CA THR A 33 12.60 -7.69 -8.04
C THR A 33 11.66 -6.51 -8.26
N GLU A 34 11.89 -5.70 -9.27
CA GLU A 34 11.10 -4.49 -9.58
C GLU A 34 9.68 -4.81 -10.05
N LYS A 35 9.45 -6.02 -10.59
CA LYS A 35 8.10 -6.50 -10.94
C LYS A 35 7.15 -6.54 -9.75
N TRP A 36 7.67 -6.66 -8.53
CA TRP A 36 6.84 -6.65 -7.31
C TRP A 36 6.13 -5.31 -7.08
N TYR A 37 6.71 -4.18 -7.50
CA TYR A 37 6.00 -2.89 -7.45
C TYR A 37 4.78 -2.89 -8.38
N VAL A 38 4.90 -3.52 -9.55
CA VAL A 38 3.77 -3.63 -10.49
C VAL A 38 2.72 -4.58 -9.94
N TYR A 39 3.10 -5.73 -9.37
CA TYR A 39 2.14 -6.63 -8.72
C TYR A 39 1.41 -5.95 -7.57
N TYR A 40 2.11 -5.17 -6.74
CA TYR A 40 1.53 -4.37 -5.68
C TYR A 40 0.49 -3.36 -6.21
N ILE A 41 0.86 -2.55 -7.21
CA ILE A 41 -0.07 -1.56 -7.79
C ILE A 41 -1.27 -2.22 -8.46
N ILE A 42 -1.07 -3.31 -9.22
CA ILE A 42 -2.17 -4.04 -9.86
C ILE A 42 -3.10 -4.64 -8.80
N PHE A 43 -2.55 -5.20 -7.73
CA PHE A 43 -3.34 -5.73 -6.62
C PHE A 43 -4.22 -4.65 -6.00
N LEU A 44 -3.66 -3.48 -5.67
CA LEU A 44 -4.43 -2.36 -5.15
C LEU A 44 -5.54 -1.91 -6.12
N PHE A 45 -5.21 -1.82 -7.41
CA PHE A 45 -6.19 -1.48 -8.44
C PHE A 45 -7.34 -2.49 -8.52
N LEU A 46 -7.04 -3.79 -8.45
CA LEU A 46 -8.05 -4.85 -8.47
C LEU A 46 -8.93 -4.84 -7.24
N ILE A 47 -8.38 -4.61 -6.05
CA ILE A 47 -9.17 -4.46 -4.81
C ILE A 47 -10.11 -3.26 -4.91
N GLU A 48 -9.61 -2.11 -5.35
CA GLU A 48 -10.44 -0.90 -5.51
C GLU A 48 -11.54 -1.10 -6.56
N ALA A 49 -11.23 -1.76 -7.67
CA ALA A 49 -12.20 -2.12 -8.69
C ALA A 49 -13.25 -3.10 -8.13
N ALA A 50 -12.84 -4.10 -7.35
CA ALA A 50 -13.75 -5.07 -6.72
C ALA A 50 -14.70 -4.39 -5.73
N ILE A 51 -14.21 -3.42 -4.92
CA ILE A 51 -15.04 -2.62 -4.02
C ILE A 51 -16.10 -1.85 -4.82
N LYS A 52 -15.70 -1.13 -5.87
CA LYS A 52 -16.64 -0.35 -6.70
C LYS A 52 -17.65 -1.22 -7.42
N ILE A 53 -17.23 -2.35 -7.99
CA ILE A 53 -18.15 -3.29 -8.65
C ILE A 53 -19.14 -3.85 -7.62
N SER A 54 -18.67 -4.20 -6.41
CA SER A 54 -19.54 -4.70 -5.33
C SER A 54 -20.61 -3.68 -4.92
N ILE A 55 -20.23 -2.41 -4.80
CA ILE A 55 -21.15 -1.31 -4.43
C ILE A 55 -22.12 -0.98 -5.58
N TYR A 56 -21.59 -0.69 -6.77
CA TYR A 56 -22.38 -0.10 -7.85
C TYR A 56 -23.12 -1.13 -8.70
N VAL A 57 -22.53 -2.31 -8.92
CA VAL A 57 -23.14 -3.37 -9.75
C VAL A 57 -23.96 -4.33 -8.90
N PHE A 58 -23.37 -4.83 -7.81
CA PHE A 58 -24.02 -5.83 -6.95
C PHE A 58 -24.85 -5.23 -5.81
N GLN A 59 -24.79 -3.91 -5.59
CA GLN A 59 -25.51 -3.20 -4.52
C GLN A 59 -25.30 -3.81 -3.12
N LEU A 60 -24.13 -4.42 -2.90
CA LEU A 60 -23.79 -5.03 -1.63
C LEU A 60 -23.57 -3.92 -0.59
N LYS A 61 -24.38 -3.93 0.47
CA LYS A 61 -24.24 -3.00 1.60
C LYS A 61 -23.04 -3.33 2.50
N ASN A 62 -22.56 -4.57 2.47
CA ASN A 62 -21.43 -5.00 3.28
C ASN A 62 -20.31 -5.55 2.37
N ILE A 63 -19.12 -4.99 2.51
CA ILE A 63 -17.91 -5.28 1.73
C ILE A 63 -16.76 -5.72 2.65
N ASP A 64 -17.08 -5.99 3.92
CA ASP A 64 -16.09 -6.29 4.96
C ASP A 64 -15.28 -7.54 4.64
N PHE A 65 -15.81 -8.43 3.78
CA PHE A 65 -15.09 -9.61 3.29
C PHE A 65 -13.86 -9.29 2.43
N LEU A 66 -13.80 -8.11 1.78
CA LEU A 66 -12.63 -7.68 1.01
C LEU A 66 -11.51 -7.14 1.93
N TYR A 67 -11.83 -6.76 3.16
CA TYR A 67 -10.86 -6.14 4.05
C TYR A 67 -9.73 -7.10 4.48
N PRO A 68 -10.01 -8.35 4.93
CA PRO A 68 -8.95 -9.33 5.19
C PRO A 68 -8.07 -9.61 3.98
N LEU A 69 -8.69 -9.69 2.79
CA LEU A 69 -7.96 -9.91 1.54
C LEU A 69 -7.02 -8.74 1.23
N TYR A 70 -7.52 -7.51 1.37
CA TYR A 70 -6.74 -6.29 1.18
C TYR A 70 -5.53 -6.24 2.12
N VAL A 71 -5.74 -6.38 3.43
CA VAL A 71 -4.65 -6.28 4.43
C VAL A 71 -3.62 -7.40 4.23
N SER A 72 -4.08 -8.63 4.03
CA SER A 72 -3.20 -9.80 3.90
C SER A 72 -2.39 -9.75 2.59
N GLY A 73 -3.05 -9.41 1.47
CA GLY A 73 -2.39 -9.31 0.18
C GLY A 73 -1.38 -8.17 0.12
N GLU A 74 -1.72 -7.02 0.70
CA GLU A 74 -0.80 -5.88 0.81
C GLU A 74 0.46 -6.24 1.60
N LEU A 75 0.29 -6.85 2.79
CA LEU A 75 1.41 -7.32 3.62
C LEU A 75 2.30 -8.30 2.88
N PHE A 76 1.69 -9.28 2.20
CA PHE A 76 2.43 -10.29 1.46
C PHE A 76 3.23 -9.69 0.31
N LEU A 77 2.62 -8.80 -0.49
CA LEU A 77 3.27 -8.19 -1.66
C LEU A 77 4.42 -7.28 -1.24
N LEU A 78 4.20 -6.37 -0.29
CA LEU A 78 5.24 -5.45 0.17
C LEU A 78 6.32 -6.15 0.97
N GLY A 79 5.96 -7.07 1.87
CA GLY A 79 6.93 -7.88 2.59
C GLY A 79 7.80 -8.71 1.64
N SER A 80 7.19 -9.34 0.63
CA SER A 80 7.93 -10.08 -0.41
C SER A 80 8.85 -9.19 -1.23
N LEU A 81 8.40 -7.97 -1.57
CA LEU A 81 9.18 -6.98 -2.29
C LEU A 81 10.45 -6.63 -1.53
N PHE A 82 10.34 -6.24 -0.27
CA PHE A 82 11.48 -5.78 0.53
C PHE A 82 12.41 -6.93 0.94
N ILE A 83 11.89 -8.14 1.22
CA ILE A 83 12.75 -9.31 1.45
C ILE A 83 13.66 -9.58 0.24
N ARG A 84 13.08 -9.59 -0.98
CA ARG A 84 13.86 -9.83 -2.20
C ARG A 84 14.82 -8.70 -2.48
N LYS A 85 14.38 -7.46 -2.26
CA LYS A 85 15.17 -6.27 -2.54
C LYS A 85 16.38 -6.16 -1.62
N SER A 86 16.19 -6.37 -0.33
CA SER A 86 17.28 -6.36 0.66
C SER A 86 18.12 -7.64 0.68
N ASN A 87 17.82 -8.61 -0.20
CA ASN A 87 18.48 -9.92 -0.28
C ASN A 87 18.48 -10.68 1.07
N LEU A 88 17.37 -10.59 1.80
CA LEU A 88 17.19 -11.25 3.09
C LEU A 88 17.01 -12.77 2.91
N SER A 89 17.32 -13.52 3.97
CA SER A 89 17.18 -14.97 3.95
C SER A 89 15.71 -15.39 3.78
N ARG A 90 15.50 -16.58 3.19
CA ARG A 90 14.16 -17.12 2.92
C ARG A 90 13.31 -17.28 4.18
N TYR A 91 13.94 -17.38 5.35
CA TYR A 91 13.26 -17.50 6.65
C TYR A 91 12.38 -16.29 6.96
N TRP A 92 12.69 -15.10 6.43
CA TRP A 92 11.86 -13.91 6.63
C TRP A 92 10.48 -13.99 5.94
N TYR A 93 10.28 -14.93 5.02
CA TYR A 93 8.94 -15.19 4.48
C TYR A 93 8.00 -15.86 5.49
N VAL A 94 8.55 -16.64 6.43
CA VAL A 94 7.75 -17.37 7.43
C VAL A 94 6.88 -16.43 8.26
N PRO A 95 7.40 -15.38 8.93
CA PRO A 95 6.57 -14.47 9.71
C PRO A 95 5.53 -13.73 8.86
N ILE A 96 5.85 -13.38 7.61
CA ILE A 96 4.88 -12.73 6.70
C ILE A 96 3.73 -13.68 6.37
N VAL A 97 4.03 -14.93 6.01
CA VAL A 97 3.00 -15.91 5.64
C VAL A 97 2.13 -16.27 6.85
N VAL A 98 2.73 -16.38 8.04
CA VAL A 98 1.98 -16.61 9.28
C VAL A 98 1.03 -15.44 9.59
N LEU A 99 1.53 -14.20 9.52
CA LEU A 99 0.69 -13.00 9.73
C LEU A 99 -0.39 -12.86 8.66
N MET A 100 -0.07 -13.11 7.40
CA MET A 100 -1.02 -13.13 6.28
C MET A 100 -2.13 -14.15 6.54
N GLY A 101 -1.77 -15.38 6.94
CA GLY A 101 -2.75 -16.42 7.28
C GLY A 101 -3.64 -16.00 8.45
N TYR A 102 -3.04 -15.45 9.51
CA TYR A 102 -3.80 -14.95 10.66
C TYR A 102 -4.77 -13.83 10.27
N PHE A 103 -4.33 -12.83 9.50
CA PHE A 103 -5.18 -11.73 9.06
C PHE A 103 -6.30 -12.16 8.11
N PHE A 104 -6.08 -13.21 7.33
CA PHE A 104 -7.06 -13.72 6.38
C PHE A 104 -8.14 -14.58 7.06
N PHE A 105 -7.75 -15.51 7.95
CA PHE A 105 -8.67 -16.47 8.56
C PHE A 105 -9.41 -15.92 9.78
N VAL A 106 -8.77 -15.07 10.57
CA VAL A 106 -9.41 -14.44 11.73
C VAL A 106 -10.03 -13.13 11.23
N ASN A 107 -11.33 -13.13 10.92
CA ASN A 107 -12.04 -11.95 10.41
C ASN A 107 -13.05 -11.39 11.42
N ASP A 108 -12.55 -10.90 12.56
CA ASP A 108 -13.37 -10.14 13.50
C ASP A 108 -13.31 -8.63 13.20
N ALA A 109 -14.47 -8.02 12.96
CA ALA A 109 -14.61 -6.60 12.61
C ALA A 109 -13.95 -5.66 13.64
N GLU A 110 -14.03 -5.99 14.93
CA GLU A 110 -13.42 -5.19 16.01
C GLU A 110 -11.88 -5.18 15.96
N THR A 111 -11.28 -6.21 15.36
CA THR A 111 -9.81 -6.35 15.30
C THR A 111 -9.23 -5.90 13.96
N ASN A 112 -10.08 -5.55 12.98
CA ASN A 112 -9.64 -5.23 11.62
C ASN A 112 -8.72 -4.01 11.57
N GLU A 113 -9.05 -2.94 12.31
CA GLU A 113 -8.20 -1.76 12.43
C GLU A 113 -6.82 -2.09 13.03
N LEU A 114 -6.79 -2.96 14.05
CA LEU A 114 -5.55 -3.43 14.67
C LEU A 114 -4.69 -4.21 13.68
N LYS A 115 -5.28 -5.10 12.89
CA LYS A 115 -4.56 -5.86 11.86
C LYS A 115 -3.90 -4.93 10.85
N LYS A 116 -4.60 -3.87 10.41
CA LYS A 116 -4.04 -2.89 9.49
C LYS A 116 -2.87 -2.12 10.11
N VAL A 117 -3.00 -1.71 11.36
CA VAL A 117 -1.90 -1.05 12.09
C VAL A 117 -0.68 -1.96 12.18
N ILE A 118 -0.87 -3.23 12.59
CA ILE A 118 0.23 -4.21 12.69
C ILE A 118 0.86 -4.45 11.31
N SER A 119 0.05 -4.63 10.27
CA SER A 119 0.52 -4.78 8.88
C SER A 119 1.40 -3.60 8.46
N ASN A 120 0.94 -2.37 8.70
CA ASN A 120 1.69 -1.17 8.36
C ASN A 120 3.01 -1.09 9.12
N ILE A 121 3.04 -1.43 10.42
CA ILE A 121 4.28 -1.48 11.22
C ILE A 121 5.29 -2.45 10.60
N VAL A 122 4.85 -3.65 10.22
CA VAL A 122 5.72 -4.64 9.58
C VAL A 122 6.28 -4.11 8.25
N VAL A 123 5.44 -3.48 7.43
CA VAL A 123 5.86 -2.85 6.16
C VAL A 123 6.90 -1.75 6.42
N ILE A 124 6.69 -0.89 7.42
CA ILE A 124 7.64 0.17 7.81
C ILE A 124 8.99 -0.42 8.21
N CYS A 125 9.01 -1.50 9.01
CA CYS A 125 10.26 -2.15 9.42
C CYS A 125 11.06 -2.67 8.21
N PHE A 126 10.39 -3.33 7.27
CA PHE A 126 11.04 -3.83 6.05
C PHE A 126 11.49 -2.71 5.11
N ALA A 127 10.63 -1.71 4.88
CA ALA A 127 10.96 -0.56 4.04
C ALA A 127 12.12 0.25 4.63
N GLY A 128 12.09 0.51 5.94
CA GLY A 128 13.14 1.21 6.68
C GLY A 128 14.47 0.45 6.66
N TYR A 129 14.44 -0.87 6.85
CA TYR A 129 15.63 -1.71 6.72
C TYR A 129 16.24 -1.64 5.31
N SER A 130 15.40 -1.72 4.27
CA SER A 130 15.84 -1.60 2.88
C SER A 130 16.50 -0.26 2.60
N LEU A 131 15.86 0.85 3.03
CA LEU A 131 16.38 2.21 2.87
C LEU A 131 17.71 2.40 3.62
N LEU A 132 17.81 1.97 4.87
CA LEU A 132 19.05 2.06 5.66
C LEU A 132 20.19 1.25 5.01
N THR A 133 19.87 0.07 4.48
CA THR A 133 20.84 -0.76 3.77
C THR A 133 21.35 -0.10 2.51
N GLU A 134 20.46 0.59 1.77
CA GLU A 134 20.84 1.31 0.54
C GLU A 134 21.71 2.54 0.86
N ILE A 135 21.34 3.31 1.88
CA ILE A 135 22.16 4.45 2.37
C ILE A 135 23.56 3.99 2.77
N ARG A 136 23.68 2.82 3.41
CA ARG A 136 24.98 2.27 3.83
C ARG A 136 25.84 1.76 2.65
N LYS A 137 25.24 1.46 1.50
CA LYS A 137 25.92 0.92 0.30
C LYS A 137 26.24 2.00 -0.74
N SER A 138 26.19 3.27 -0.37
CA SER A 138 26.07 4.48 -1.22
C SER A 138 27.12 4.69 -2.32
N GLU A 139 28.13 3.85 -2.48
CA GLU A 139 29.14 4.02 -3.54
C GLU A 139 28.97 3.09 -4.75
N THR A 140 28.15 2.03 -4.68
CA THR A 140 28.15 0.98 -5.73
C THR A 140 26.80 0.60 -6.33
N ASN A 141 25.66 0.99 -5.75
CA ASN A 141 24.35 0.71 -6.33
C ASN A 141 23.46 1.95 -6.36
N ASN A 142 23.14 2.42 -7.57
CA ASN A 142 22.04 3.35 -7.80
C ASN A 142 20.74 2.55 -7.86
N ASP A 143 20.13 2.22 -6.72
CA ASP A 143 18.80 1.65 -6.72
C ASP A 143 17.80 2.62 -7.39
N ARG A 144 17.24 2.17 -8.50
CA ARG A 144 16.34 2.96 -9.36
C ARG A 144 15.02 3.27 -8.65
N PHE A 145 14.68 2.53 -7.61
CA PHE A 145 13.41 2.61 -6.88
C PHE A 145 13.52 3.24 -5.49
N ILE A 146 14.65 3.84 -5.11
CA ILE A 146 14.85 4.44 -3.77
C ILE A 146 13.79 5.50 -3.43
N VAL A 147 13.34 6.29 -4.40
CA VAL A 147 12.30 7.31 -4.20
C VAL A 147 10.96 6.65 -3.88
N ALA A 148 10.59 5.60 -4.62
CA ALA A 148 9.37 4.85 -4.36
C ALA A 148 9.40 4.19 -2.98
N ASP A 149 10.54 3.64 -2.55
CA ASP A 149 10.70 3.07 -1.21
C ASP A 149 10.52 4.11 -0.12
N ALA A 150 11.10 5.30 -0.29
CA ALA A 150 10.95 6.39 0.67
C ALA A 150 9.48 6.82 0.81
N PHE A 151 8.73 6.89 -0.30
CA PHE A 151 7.30 7.19 -0.25
C PHE A 151 6.46 6.04 0.30
N ILE A 152 6.84 4.78 0.09
CA ILE A 152 6.22 3.62 0.76
C ILE A 152 6.42 3.77 2.26
N PHE A 153 7.66 3.95 2.72
CA PHE A 153 7.97 4.14 4.13
C PHE A 153 7.18 5.31 4.74
N LEU A 154 7.19 6.47 4.07
CA LEU A 154 6.48 7.67 4.53
C LEU A 154 4.97 7.44 4.62
N TYR A 155 4.36 6.90 3.56
CA TYR A 155 2.92 6.63 3.53
C TYR A 155 2.53 5.71 4.68
N TYR A 156 3.16 4.54 4.79
CA TYR A 156 2.80 3.58 5.82
C TYR A 156 3.07 4.09 7.24
N ALA A 157 4.15 4.85 7.44
CA ALA A 157 4.45 5.49 8.73
C ALA A 157 3.33 6.44 9.16
N VAL A 158 2.91 7.34 8.28
CA VAL A 158 1.83 8.29 8.59
C VAL A 158 0.48 7.57 8.70
N SER A 159 0.22 6.56 7.86
CA SER A 159 -1.01 5.76 7.94
C SER A 159 -1.15 5.03 9.27
N VAL A 160 -0.07 4.56 9.91
CA VAL A 160 -0.15 3.98 11.27
C VAL A 160 -0.80 4.96 12.25
N PHE A 161 -0.33 6.20 12.29
CA PHE A 161 -0.91 7.23 13.16
C PHE A 161 -2.36 7.54 12.80
N ILE A 162 -2.67 7.62 11.50
CA ILE A 162 -4.04 7.83 11.02
C ILE A 162 -4.97 6.71 11.50
N PHE A 163 -4.59 5.44 11.34
CA PHE A 163 -5.42 4.32 11.79
C PHE A 163 -5.53 4.24 13.32
N PHE A 164 -4.49 4.64 14.06
CA PHE A 164 -4.60 4.80 15.51
C PHE A 164 -5.60 5.89 15.92
N MET A 165 -5.60 7.04 15.23
CA MET A 165 -6.61 8.08 15.45
C MET A 165 -8.01 7.61 15.06
N LEU A 166 -8.13 6.88 13.95
CA LEU A 166 -9.41 6.31 13.52
C LEU A 166 -9.99 5.33 14.57
N ARG A 167 -9.17 4.63 15.34
CA ARG A 167 -9.71 3.78 16.42
C ARG A 167 -10.43 4.57 17.53
N GLN A 168 -10.16 5.87 17.64
CA GLN A 168 -10.82 6.78 18.59
C GLN A 168 -12.11 7.40 18.00
N LEU A 169 -12.54 6.95 16.81
CA LEU A 169 -13.69 7.45 16.03
C LEU A 169 -15.03 7.56 16.75
N LYS A 170 -15.28 6.78 17.81
CA LYS A 170 -16.54 6.90 18.57
C LYS A 170 -16.78 8.30 19.13
N THR A 171 -15.76 9.15 19.13
CA THR A 171 -15.78 10.52 19.64
C THR A 171 -15.74 11.60 18.54
N PHE A 172 -15.55 11.23 17.27
CA PHE A 172 -15.34 12.18 16.17
C PHE A 172 -16.62 12.44 15.37
N SER A 173 -16.76 13.67 14.88
CA SER A 173 -17.77 14.10 13.93
C SER A 173 -17.48 13.63 12.52
N ASN A 174 -18.50 13.53 11.66
CA ASN A 174 -18.36 13.10 10.26
C ASN A 174 -17.33 13.94 9.47
N ASP A 175 -17.22 15.24 9.76
CA ASP A 175 -16.27 16.12 9.07
C ASP A 175 -14.81 15.78 9.42
N GLU A 176 -14.54 15.42 10.68
CA GLU A 176 -13.21 14.96 11.12
C GLU A 176 -12.86 13.62 10.48
N VAL A 177 -13.83 12.71 10.36
CA VAL A 177 -13.65 11.44 9.63
C VAL A 177 -13.24 11.70 8.18
N TYR A 178 -13.98 12.56 7.47
CA TYR A 178 -13.64 12.90 6.08
C TYR A 178 -12.28 13.57 5.95
N MET A 179 -11.87 14.41 6.91
CA MET A 179 -10.56 15.03 6.91
C MET A 179 -9.44 13.99 7.05
N ILE A 180 -9.56 13.09 8.03
CA ILE A 180 -8.56 12.05 8.31
C ILE A 180 -8.41 11.11 7.11
N TRP A 181 -9.54 10.65 6.55
CA TRP A 181 -9.52 9.82 5.33
C TRP A 181 -8.97 10.60 4.13
N GLY A 182 -9.30 11.89 4.00
CA GLY A 182 -8.76 12.77 2.96
C GLY A 182 -7.24 12.88 3.03
N MET A 183 -6.67 13.07 4.23
CA MET A 183 -5.23 13.10 4.44
C MET A 183 -4.55 11.79 4.01
N ASN A 184 -5.13 10.63 4.38
CA ASN A 184 -4.58 9.34 3.97
C ASN A 184 -4.59 9.18 2.43
N ASN A 185 -5.66 9.61 1.77
CA ASN A 185 -5.76 9.55 0.31
C ASN A 185 -4.78 10.50 -0.41
N ILE A 186 -4.51 11.69 0.15
CA ILE A 186 -3.48 12.60 -0.38
C ILE A 186 -2.10 11.94 -0.30
N LEU A 187 -1.79 11.25 0.79
CA LEU A 187 -0.54 10.51 0.92
C LEU A 187 -0.45 9.34 -0.07
N CYS A 188 -1.56 8.62 -0.31
CA CYS A 188 -1.64 7.65 -1.40
C CYS A 188 -1.34 8.26 -2.76
N CYS A 189 -1.87 9.46 -3.07
CA CYS A 189 -1.57 10.17 -4.31
C CYS A 189 -0.06 10.40 -4.46
N PHE A 190 0.62 10.88 -3.42
CA PHE A 190 2.07 11.07 -3.46
C PHE A 190 2.83 9.76 -3.68
N LEU A 191 2.42 8.67 -3.03
CA LEU A 191 2.97 7.34 -3.27
C LEU A 191 2.82 6.93 -4.74
N TYR A 192 1.63 7.07 -5.31
CA TYR A 192 1.37 6.70 -6.71
C TYR A 192 2.14 7.58 -7.70
N ILE A 193 2.21 8.88 -7.45
CA ILE A 193 3.03 9.81 -8.24
C ILE A 193 4.50 9.40 -8.19
N SER A 194 5.03 9.02 -7.02
CA SER A 194 6.40 8.54 -6.90
C SER A 194 6.63 7.27 -7.73
N ILE A 195 5.71 6.32 -7.67
CA ILE A 195 5.82 5.07 -8.45
C ILE A 195 5.74 5.35 -9.95
N ILE A 196 4.83 6.22 -10.39
CA ILE A 196 4.73 6.68 -11.79
C ILE A 196 6.04 7.32 -12.22
N TYR A 197 6.55 8.28 -11.43
CA TYR A 197 7.81 8.96 -11.70
C TYR A 197 8.96 7.97 -11.87
N THR A 198 9.07 7.00 -10.96
CA THR A 198 10.10 5.95 -11.04
C THR A 198 9.94 5.09 -12.30
N PHE A 199 8.73 4.65 -12.66
CA PHE A 199 8.51 3.88 -13.88
C PHE A 199 8.81 4.67 -15.17
N LEU A 200 8.53 5.98 -15.18
CA LEU A 200 8.85 6.85 -16.31
C LEU A 200 10.36 7.09 -16.44
N LYS A 201 11.06 7.25 -15.31
CA LYS A 201 12.51 7.43 -15.25
C LYS A 201 13.31 6.22 -15.75
N LEU A 202 12.68 5.04 -15.86
CA LEU A 202 13.27 3.88 -16.53
C LEU A 202 13.49 4.17 -18.02
N LYS A 203 14.69 4.66 -18.33
CA LYS A 203 15.19 4.86 -19.70
C LYS A 203 15.24 3.52 -20.46
N LYS A 204 15.13 3.61 -21.78
CA LYS A 204 15.34 2.49 -22.72
C LYS A 204 16.73 1.92 -22.56
#